data_AF-A0A1A8I437-F1
#
_entry.id   AF-A0A1A8I437-F1
#
_cell.length_a   1.000
_cell.length_b   1.000
_cell.length_c   1.000
_cell.angle_alpha   90.00
_cell.angle_beta   90.00
_cell.angle_gamma   90.00
#
_symmetry.space_group_name_H-M   'P 1'
#
loop_
_entity.id
_entity.type
_entity.pdbx_description
1 polymer ?
#
loop_
_entity_poly.entity_id
_entity_poly.type
_entity_poly.pdbx_seq_one_letter_code
_entity_poly.pdbx_strand_id
1 'polypeptide(L)'
;VRTVVSLDRETQAAYALVVEAIDNGPTGSRRTGTATVYVEVLDVNDNKPIFLQNTYETSVLETVPRGTSILQVQATDADQGENGRA
;
A
#
# COMPACT_ATOMS: atom_id res chain seq x y z
N VAL A 1 11.70 -5.65 16.77
CA VAL A 1 10.31 -5.14 16.68
C VAL A 1 9.40 -6.34 16.50
N ARG A 2 8.28 -6.41 17.23
CA ARG A 2 7.29 -7.49 17.10
C ARG A 2 5.94 -6.86 16.86
N THR A 3 5.15 -7.44 15.96
CA THR A 3 3.79 -7.00 15.68
C THR A 3 2.79 -7.94 16.35
N VAL A 4 1.62 -7.41 16.69
CA VAL A 4 0.52 -8.21 17.25
C VAL A 4 -0.35 -8.81 16.15
N VAL A 5 -0.36 -8.16 14.98
CA VAL A 5 -1.10 -8.55 13.77
C VAL A 5 -0.16 -8.38 12.56
N SER A 6 -0.48 -9.01 11.44
CA SER A 6 0.18 -8.76 10.16
C SER A 6 0.07 -7.29 9.76
N LEU A 7 1.13 -6.75 9.16
CA LEU A 7 1.13 -5.42 8.55
C LEU A 7 0.69 -5.55 7.10
N ASP A 8 -0.03 -4.55 6.63
CA ASP A 8 -0.53 -4.42 5.27
C ASP A 8 -0.40 -2.94 4.90
N ARG A 9 0.43 -2.64 3.89
CA ARG A 9 0.76 -1.26 3.52
C ARG A 9 -0.43 -0.60 2.83
N GLU A 10 -1.12 -1.35 1.98
CA GLU A 10 -2.30 -0.93 1.22
C GLU A 10 -3.43 -0.49 2.16
N THR A 11 -3.53 -1.15 3.33
CA THR A 11 -4.43 -0.73 4.41
C THR A 11 -3.85 0.43 5.24
N GLN A 12 -2.58 0.33 5.67
CA GLN A 12 -1.95 1.36 6.51
C GLN A 12 -0.43 1.42 6.31
N ALA A 13 0.03 2.47 5.63
CA ALA A 13 1.45 2.66 5.30
C ALA A 13 2.32 3.14 6.48
N ALA A 14 1.75 3.73 7.53
CA ALA A 14 2.54 4.29 8.63
C ALA A 14 1.80 4.32 9.98
N TYR A 15 2.59 4.31 11.05
CA TYR A 15 2.14 4.42 12.44
C TYR A 15 2.97 5.47 13.19
N ALA A 16 2.31 6.24 14.05
CA ALA A 16 2.96 7.10 15.03
C ALA A 16 2.58 6.62 16.44
N LEU A 17 3.55 6.06 17.16
CA LEU A 17 3.35 5.47 18.47
C LEU A 17 3.94 6.40 19.53
N VAL A 18 3.14 6.80 20.52
CA VAL A 18 3.66 7.48 21.71
C VAL A 18 3.97 6.41 22.74
N VAL A 19 5.24 6.28 23.11
CA VAL A 19 5.69 5.39 24.17
C VAL A 19 5.92 6.20 25.44
N GLU A 20 5.49 5.65 26.57
CA GLU A 20 5.74 6.20 27.90
C GLU A 20 6.63 5.24 28.68
N ALA A 21 7.70 5.77 29.26
CA ALA A 21 8.52 5.08 30.25
C ALA A 21 8.20 5.65 31.63
N ILE A 22 8.03 4.77 32.60
CA ILE A 22 7.77 5.12 34.00
C ILE A 22 8.85 4.45 34.85
N ASP A 23 9.51 5.21 35.72
CA ASP A 23 10.49 4.63 36.64
C ASP A 23 9.82 3.83 37.77
N ASN A 24 10.61 2.99 38.45
CA ASN A 24 10.15 2.18 39.59
C ASN A 24 10.24 2.93 40.92
N GLY A 25 10.17 4.27 40.91
CA GLY A 25 10.20 5.07 42.12
C GLY A 25 9.03 4.77 43.09
N PRO A 26 9.15 5.16 44.36
CA PRO A 26 8.05 5.12 45.32
C PRO A 26 6.80 5.85 44.80
N THR A 27 5.62 5.36 45.15
CA THR A 27 4.33 5.99 44.80
C THR A 27 4.35 7.47 45.19
N GLY A 28 4.06 8.35 44.23
CA GLY A 28 4.09 9.81 44.41
C GLY A 28 5.41 10.49 44.02
N SER A 29 6.46 9.73 43.72
CA SER A 29 7.78 10.26 43.27
C SER A 29 8.25 9.70 41.93
N ARG A 30 7.41 8.90 41.27
CA ARG A 30 7.73 8.29 39.97
C ARG A 30 7.88 9.34 38.90
N ARG A 31 8.90 9.19 38.06
CA ARG A 31 9.08 10.01 36.86
C ARG A 31 8.57 9.28 35.64
N THR A 32 7.99 10.05 34.73
CA THR A 32 7.62 9.56 33.40
C THR A 32 8.39 10.32 32.32
N GLY A 33 8.59 9.65 31.19
CA GLY A 33 9.15 10.25 29.98
C GLY A 33 8.44 9.68 28.77
N THR A 34 8.16 10.53 27.78
CA THR A 34 7.49 10.11 26.55
C THR A 34 8.40 10.27 25.34
N ALA A 35 8.19 9.43 24.33
CA ALA A 35 8.83 9.56 23.03
C ALA A 35 7.84 9.16 21.92
N THR A 36 8.01 9.73 20.73
CA THR A 36 7.23 9.34 19.55
C THR A 36 8.10 8.45 18.66
N VAL A 37 7.59 7.29 18.30
CA VAL A 37 8.20 6.35 17.36
C VAL A 37 7.38 6.37 16.07
N TYR A 38 8.02 6.73 14.97
CA TYR A 38 7.44 6.65 13.64
C TYR A 38 7.83 5.32 12.98
N VAL A 39 6.84 4.59 12.50
CA VAL A 39 7.01 3.31 11.80
C VAL A 39 6.47 3.48 10.39
N GLU A 40 7.28 3.16 9.40
CA GLU A 40 6.91 3.10 7.99
C GLU A 40 6.83 1.62 7.57
N VAL A 41 5.71 1.25 6.94
CA VAL A 41 5.51 -0.09 6.38
C VAL A 41 6.04 -0.06 4.94
N LEU A 42 7.03 -0.90 4.67
CA LEU A 42 7.60 -1.01 3.33
C LEU A 42 6.69 -1.85 2.44
N ASP A 43 6.58 -1.40 1.19
CA ASP A 43 5.84 -2.06 0.13
C ASP A 43 6.45 -3.40 -0.26
N VAL A 44 5.59 -4.36 -0.58
CA VAL A 44 5.93 -5.66 -1.16
C VAL A 44 5.01 -5.90 -2.34
N ASN A 45 5.48 -6.64 -3.35
CA ASN A 45 4.64 -6.99 -4.50
C ASN A 45 3.73 -8.17 -4.12
N ASP A 46 2.57 -7.88 -3.55
CA ASP A 46 1.57 -8.87 -3.14
C ASP A 46 0.17 -8.63 -3.71
N ASN A 47 -0.02 -7.55 -4.46
CA ASN A 47 -1.17 -7.36 -5.32
C ASN A 47 -0.83 -7.75 -6.76
N LYS A 48 -1.88 -8.05 -7.53
CA LYS A 48 -1.75 -8.37 -8.95
C LYS A 48 -2.53 -7.34 -9.74
N PRO A 49 -2.10 -7.00 -10.97
CA PRO A 49 -2.83 -6.02 -11.77
C PRO A 49 -4.28 -6.48 -12.02
N ILE A 50 -5.21 -5.56 -11.81
CA ILE A 50 -6.65 -5.76 -12.03
C ILE A 50 -7.07 -4.92 -13.24
N PHE A 51 -7.59 -5.57 -14.28
CA PHE A 51 -8.16 -4.89 -15.43
C PHE A 51 -9.42 -4.11 -15.06
N LEU A 52 -9.62 -2.94 -15.68
CA LEU A 52 -10.80 -2.10 -15.44
C LEU A 52 -12.12 -2.74 -15.92
N GLN A 53 -12.04 -3.71 -16.84
CA GLN A 53 -13.20 -4.42 -17.36
C GLN A 53 -12.93 -5.93 -17.38
N ASN A 54 -13.97 -6.72 -17.10
CA ASN A 54 -13.89 -8.18 -17.21
C ASN A 54 -13.74 -8.66 -18.66
N THR A 55 -14.30 -7.91 -19.60
CA THR A 55 -14.22 -8.19 -21.04
C THR A 55 -14.07 -6.86 -21.77
N TYR A 56 -13.17 -6.82 -22.75
CA TYR A 56 -13.06 -5.70 -23.68
C TYR A 56 -13.45 -6.18 -25.08
N GLU A 57 -14.50 -5.58 -25.64
CA GLU A 57 -14.99 -5.91 -26.98
C GLU A 57 -15.11 -4.64 -27.82
N THR A 58 -14.74 -4.75 -29.09
CA THR A 58 -14.95 -3.68 -30.07
C THR A 58 -15.12 -4.30 -31.45
N SER A 59 -15.78 -3.58 -32.35
CA SER A 59 -15.95 -3.97 -33.74
C SER A 59 -15.13 -3.07 -34.65
N VAL A 60 -14.55 -3.66 -35.69
CA VAL A 60 -13.74 -2.93 -36.67
C VAL A 60 -14.21 -3.26 -38.08
N LEU A 61 -14.12 -2.27 -38.96
CA LEU A 61 -14.45 -2.44 -40.38
C LEU A 61 -13.35 -3.25 -41.08
N GLU A 62 -13.69 -4.02 -42.11
CA GLU A 62 -12.66 -4.75 -42.89
C GLU A 62 -11.66 -3.80 -43.59
N THR A 63 -12.07 -2.55 -43.80
CA THR A 63 -11.32 -1.53 -44.53
C THR A 63 -10.38 -0.71 -43.66
N VAL A 64 -10.22 -1.02 -42.36
CA VAL A 64 -9.33 -0.21 -41.51
C VAL A 64 -7.89 -0.23 -42.03
N PRO A 65 -7.23 0.94 -42.14
CA PRO A 65 -5.83 1.03 -42.54
C PRO A 65 -4.88 0.31 -41.58
N ARG A 66 -3.72 -0.10 -42.10
CA ARG A 66 -2.64 -0.65 -41.27
C ARG A 66 -2.14 0.40 -40.28
N GLY A 67 -1.89 -0.02 -39.05
CA GLY A 67 -1.45 0.84 -37.96
C GLY A 67 -2.59 1.47 -37.16
N THR A 68 -3.86 1.17 -37.47
CA THR A 68 -4.99 1.60 -36.65
C THR A 68 -4.93 0.91 -35.28
N SER A 69 -4.90 1.70 -34.20
CA SER A 69 -5.07 1.18 -32.84
C SER A 69 -6.54 0.81 -32.63
N ILE A 70 -6.79 -0.44 -32.23
CA ILE A 70 -8.15 -0.99 -32.13
C ILE A 70 -8.70 -0.82 -30.71
N LEU A 71 -7.88 -1.15 -29.72
CA LEU A 71 -8.27 -1.16 -28.31
C LEU A 71 -7.05 -0.85 -27.45
N GLN A 72 -7.25 -0.02 -26.44
CA GLN A 72 -6.31 0.15 -25.34
C GLN A 72 -6.96 -0.39 -24.08
N VAL A 73 -6.31 -1.38 -23.45
CA VAL A 73 -6.72 -1.90 -22.15
C VAL A 73 -5.94 -1.21 -21.06
N GLN A 74 -6.52 -1.19 -19.85
CA GLN A 74 -5.90 -0.61 -18.68
C GLN A 74 -6.09 -1.56 -17.51
N ALA A 75 -5.04 -1.68 -16.69
CA ALA A 75 -5.07 -2.37 -15.41
C ALA A 75 -4.50 -1.46 -14.32
N THR A 76 -4.89 -1.71 -13.08
CA THR A 76 -4.38 -1.03 -11.90
C THR A 76 -3.87 -2.06 -10.91
N ASP A 77 -2.71 -1.78 -10.35
CA ASP A 77 -2.15 -2.52 -9.23
C ASP A 77 -2.06 -1.59 -8.01
N ALA A 78 -2.34 -2.11 -6.81
CA ALA A 78 -2.41 -1.33 -5.58
C ALA A 78 -1.02 -1.10 -4.95
N ASP A 79 -0.03 -1.89 -5.34
CA ASP A 79 1.33 -1.82 -4.81
C ASP A 79 2.02 -0.51 -5.21
N GLN A 80 3.12 -0.16 -4.53
CA GLN A 80 3.80 1.11 -4.74
C GLN A 80 4.94 1.03 -5.77
N GLY A 81 5.10 2.09 -6.56
CA GLY A 81 6.29 2.28 -7.40
C GLY A 81 6.40 1.21 -8.49
N GLU A 82 7.56 0.54 -8.58
CA GLU A 82 7.77 -0.54 -9.56
C GLU A 82 6.89 -1.76 -9.28
N ASN A 83 6.50 -2.00 -8.02
CA ASN A 83 5.63 -3.13 -7.69
C ASN A 83 4.21 -2.91 -8.24
N GLY A 84 3.75 -1.65 -8.26
CA GLY A 84 2.46 -1.27 -8.83
C GLY A 84 2.45 -1.01 -10.34
N ARG A 85 3.56 -1.28 -11.06
CA ARG A 85 3.61 -1.11 -12.52
C ARG A 85 2.97 -2.30 -13.22
N ALA A 86 1.86 -2.04 -13.89
CA ALA A 86 1.18 -2.96 -14.79
C ALA A 86 1.66 -2.83 -16.25
#